data_AF-A0A967CU54-F1
#
_entry.id   AF-A0A967CU54-F1
#
_cell.length_a   1.000
_cell.length_b   1.000
_cell.length_c   1.000
_cell.angle_alpha   90.00
_cell.angle_beta   90.00
_cell.angle_gamma   90.00
#
_symmetry.space_group_name_H-M   'P 1'
#
loop_
_entity.id
_entity.type
_entity.pdbx_description
1 polymer ?
#
loop_
_entity_poly.entity_id
_entity_poly.type
_entity_poly.pdbx_seq_one_letter_code
_entity_poly.pdbx_strand_id
1 'polypeptide(L)'
;MRCSHWLVLHHAVRAGAGLAILPCYLGDTDPGLKRVGGVIADVIVDQWLLVHRDLRALPRVRAVMDAVVDLFQRERPLLEGRT
;
A
#
# COMPACT_ATOMS: atom_id res chain seq x y z
N MET A 1 12.10 -17.98 2.79
CA MET A 1 11.98 -17.28 4.09
C MET A 1 10.50 -17.01 4.37
N ARG A 2 9.99 -17.25 5.58
CA ARG A 2 8.63 -16.84 5.96
C ARG A 2 8.73 -15.63 6.90
N CYS A 3 8.05 -14.56 6.55
CA CYS A 3 7.96 -13.34 7.36
C CYS A 3 6.59 -12.71 7.11
N SER A 4 5.94 -12.19 8.15
CA SER A 4 4.61 -11.57 8.08
C SER A 4 4.65 -10.04 7.95
N HIS A 5 5.85 -9.45 7.88
CA HIS A 5 6.02 -8.00 7.83
C HIS A 5 6.58 -7.56 6.47
N TRP A 6 5.82 -6.77 5.72
CA TRP A 6 6.17 -6.35 4.35
C TRP A 6 7.48 -5.55 4.27
N LEU A 7 7.75 -4.66 5.23
CA LEU A 7 9.03 -3.92 5.27
C LEU A 7 10.26 -4.86 5.37
N VAL A 8 10.16 -5.95 6.13
CA VAL A 8 11.26 -6.91 6.26
C VAL A 8 11.45 -7.68 4.97
N LEU A 9 10.36 -8.12 4.33
CA LEU A 9 10.42 -8.77 3.02
C LEU A 9 11.03 -7.84 1.96
N HIS A 10 10.67 -6.55 1.97
CA HIS A 10 11.21 -5.53 1.09
C HIS A 10 12.73 -5.39 1.25
N HIS A 11 13.23 -5.23 2.48
CA HIS A 11 14.67 -5.15 2.72
C HIS A 11 15.41 -6.43 2.34
N ALA A 12 14.81 -7.61 2.60
CA ALA A 12 15.41 -8.89 2.22
C ALA A 12 15.55 -9.03 0.70
N VAL A 13 14.49 -8.74 -0.06
CA VAL A 13 14.54 -8.81 -1.53
C VAL A 13 15.51 -7.77 -2.11
N ARG A 14 15.55 -6.56 -1.54
CA ARG A 14 16.50 -5.51 -1.93
C ARG A 14 17.96 -5.89 -1.66
N ALA A 15 18.20 -6.71 -0.64
CA ALA A 15 19.52 -7.27 -0.33
C ALA A 15 19.86 -8.52 -1.16
N GLY A 16 19.03 -8.91 -2.13
CA GLY A 16 19.28 -10.05 -3.01
C GLY A 16 18.87 -11.41 -2.44
N ALA A 17 18.01 -11.45 -1.41
CA ALA A 17 17.55 -12.71 -0.80
C ALA A 17 16.57 -13.52 -1.67
N GLY A 18 16.25 -13.07 -2.89
CA GLY A 18 15.41 -13.80 -3.86
C GLY A 18 14.27 -12.96 -4.42
N LEU A 19 13.04 -13.51 -4.38
CA LEU A 19 11.79 -12.85 -4.80
C LEU A 19 10.82 -12.77 -3.61
N ALA A 20 9.96 -11.74 -3.61
CA ALA A 20 8.93 -11.55 -2.60
C ALA A 20 7.64 -11.00 -3.22
N ILE A 21 6.49 -11.32 -2.61
CA ILE A 21 5.23 -10.64 -2.86
C ILE A 21 5.22 -9.38 -2.00
N LEU A 22 5.03 -8.22 -2.61
CA LEU A 22 5.03 -6.92 -1.95
C LEU A 22 3.81 -6.10 -2.38
N PRO A 23 3.31 -5.17 -1.54
CA PRO A 23 2.38 -4.16 -1.98
C PRO A 23 2.96 -3.35 -3.15
N CYS A 24 2.15 -3.07 -4.17
CA CYS A 24 2.60 -2.41 -5.40
C CYS A 24 3.25 -1.05 -5.11
N TYR A 25 2.63 -0.23 -4.25
CA TYR A 25 3.16 1.08 -3.85
C TYR A 25 4.51 1.02 -3.13
N LEU A 26 4.86 -0.12 -2.53
CA LEU A 26 6.15 -0.32 -1.84
C LEU A 26 7.20 -0.88 -2.79
N GLY A 27 6.84 -1.85 -3.64
CA GLY A 27 7.77 -2.47 -4.57
C GLY A 27 8.10 -1.61 -5.80
N ASP A 28 7.09 -1.00 -6.41
CA ASP A 28 7.24 -0.25 -7.67
C ASP A 28 7.96 1.10 -7.48
N THR A 29 7.92 1.65 -6.26
CA THR A 29 8.58 2.92 -5.95
C THR A 29 10.05 2.75 -5.57
N ASP A 30 10.54 1.52 -5.39
CA ASP A 30 11.95 1.26 -5.11
C ASP A 30 12.74 1.02 -6.41
N PRO A 31 13.64 1.94 -6.81
CA PRO A 31 14.44 1.78 -8.04
C PRO A 31 15.44 0.60 -7.97
N GLY A 32 15.71 0.07 -6.77
CA GLY A 32 16.53 -1.13 -6.59
C GLY A 32 15.79 -2.44 -6.81
N LEU A 33 14.46 -2.39 -7.02
CA LEU A 33 13.62 -3.54 -7.26
C LEU A 33 13.01 -3.49 -8.67
N LYS A 34 12.63 -4.66 -9.17
CA LYS A 34 11.90 -4.79 -10.43
C LYS A 34 10.77 -5.78 -10.25
N ARG A 35 9.56 -5.37 -10.66
CA ARG A 35 8.40 -6.26 -10.73
C ARG A 35 8.64 -7.34 -11.80
N VAL A 36 8.48 -8.61 -11.41
CA VAL A 36 8.73 -9.79 -12.28
C VAL A 36 7.42 -10.38 -12.84
N GLY A 37 6.25 -10.01 -12.31
CA GLY A 37 4.95 -10.51 -12.75
C GLY A 37 3.79 -9.53 -12.51
N GLY A 38 2.57 -9.94 -12.84
CA GLY A 38 1.37 -9.12 -12.67
C GLY A 38 0.88 -9.03 -11.22
N VAL A 39 -0.19 -8.26 -11.01
CA VAL A 39 -0.92 -8.22 -9.75
C VAL A 39 -1.54 -9.60 -9.49
N ILE A 40 -1.39 -10.09 -8.26
CA ILE A 40 -1.96 -11.37 -7.84
C ILE A 40 -3.33 -11.10 -7.23
N ALA A 41 -4.40 -11.62 -7.83
CA ALA A 41 -5.78 -11.34 -7.41
C ALA A 41 -6.07 -11.79 -5.97
N ASP A 42 -5.54 -12.95 -5.56
CA ASP A 42 -5.80 -13.57 -4.26
C ASP A 42 -5.18 -12.81 -3.07
N VAL A 43 -4.34 -11.81 -3.32
CA VAL A 43 -3.68 -11.00 -2.27
C VAL A 43 -4.15 -9.54 -2.28
N ILE A 44 -5.18 -9.21 -3.06
CA ILE A 44 -5.81 -7.89 -3.03
C ILE A 44 -6.51 -7.71 -1.68
N VAL A 45 -6.28 -6.56 -1.06
CA VAL A 45 -6.86 -6.19 0.24
C VAL A 45 -7.51 -4.82 0.17
N ASP A 46 -8.72 -4.73 0.71
CA ASP A 46 -9.43 -3.47 0.83
C ASP A 46 -8.74 -2.56 1.87
N GLN A 47 -8.66 -1.27 1.56
CA GLN A 47 -8.15 -0.25 2.46
C GLN A 47 -9.31 0.52 3.10
N TRP A 48 -9.32 0.59 4.43
CA TRP A 48 -10.41 1.19 5.19
C TRP A 48 -9.94 2.41 5.98
N LEU A 49 -10.62 3.54 5.81
CA LEU A 49 -10.45 4.70 6.69
C LEU A 49 -11.45 4.62 7.84
N LEU A 50 -10.97 4.27 9.03
CA LEU A 50 -11.79 4.13 10.22
C LEU A 50 -11.75 5.41 11.06
N VAL A 51 -12.92 5.93 11.44
CA VAL A 51 -13.06 7.09 12.32
C VAL A 51 -14.16 6.81 13.35
N HIS A 52 -13.89 7.13 14.61
CA HIS A 52 -14.90 6.99 15.66
C HIS A 52 -16.15 7.83 15.33
N ARG A 53 -17.34 7.24 15.51
CA ARG A 53 -18.62 7.85 15.12
C ARG A 53 -18.78 9.28 15.63
N ASP A 54 -18.43 9.51 16.90
CA ASP A 54 -18.61 10.80 17.57
C ASP A 54 -17.65 11.88 17.05
N LEU A 55 -16.51 11.47 16.49
CA LEU A 55 -15.49 12.38 15.97
C LEU A 55 -15.71 12.74 14.49
N ARG A 56 -16.39 11.87 13.73
CA ARG A 56 -16.60 12.01 12.27
C ARG A 56 -17.23 13.34 11.87
N ALA A 57 -18.05 13.94 12.73
CA ALA A 57 -18.74 15.20 12.45
C ALA A 57 -17.90 16.44 12.79
N LEU A 58 -16.80 16.32 13.53
CA LEU A 58 -15.96 17.45 13.90
C LEU A 58 -15.27 18.04 12.66
N PRO A 59 -15.34 19.37 12.41
CA PRO A 59 -14.82 19.98 11.19
C PRO A 59 -13.36 19.62 10.88
N ARG A 60 -12.49 19.65 11.89
CA ARG A 60 -11.07 19.27 11.75
C ARG A 60 -10.86 17.79 11.36
N VAL A 61 -11.73 16.90 11.85
CA VAL A 61 -11.65 15.46 11.54
C VAL A 61 -12.12 15.23 10.11
N ARG A 62 -13.24 15.86 9.73
CA ARG A 62 -13.74 15.82 8.35
C ARG A 62 -12.71 16.33 7.34
N ALA A 63 -12.05 17.45 7.63
CA ALA A 63 -11.01 17.98 6.73
C ALA A 63 -9.88 16.97 6.48
N VAL A 64 -9.41 16.26 7.52
CA VAL A 64 -8.40 15.21 7.36
C VAL A 64 -8.96 14.00 6.61
N MET A 65 -10.20 13.60 6.91
CA MET A 65 -10.85 12.49 6.19
C MET A 65 -10.92 12.76 4.69
N ASP A 66 -11.38 13.95 4.30
CA ASP A 66 -11.53 14.33 2.89
C ASP A 66 -10.15 14.34 2.21
N ALA A 67 -9.12 14.91 2.85
CA ALA A 67 -7.75 14.91 2.34
C ALA A 67 -7.16 13.49 2.17
N VAL A 68 -7.41 12.58 3.10
CA VAL A 68 -6.96 11.18 3.00
C VAL A 68 -7.69 10.45 1.87
N VAL A 69 -8.99 10.66 1.72
CA VAL A 69 -9.77 10.08 0.62
C VAL A 69 -9.24 10.56 -0.72
N ASP A 70 -9.02 11.86 -0.87
CA ASP A 70 -8.49 12.45 -2.11
C ASP A 70 -7.09 11.92 -2.44
N LEU A 71 -6.23 11.74 -1.43
CA LEU A 71 -4.93 11.11 -1.59
C LEU A 71 -5.06 9.68 -2.13
N PHE A 72 -5.90 8.85 -1.52
CA PHE A 72 -6.08 7.46 -1.94
C PHE A 72 -6.69 7.35 -3.35
N GLN A 73 -7.59 8.26 -3.73
CA GLN A 73 -8.13 8.29 -5.09
C GLN A 73 -7.06 8.68 -6.13
N ARG A 74 -6.21 9.67 -5.82
CA ARG A 74 -5.09 10.06 -6.69
C ARG A 74 -4.06 8.94 -6.84
N GLU A 75 -3.69 8.28 -5.75
CA GLU A 75 -2.69 7.21 -5.75
C GLU A 75 -3.24 5.84 -6.18
N ARG A 76 -4.54 5.76 -6.50
CA ARG A 76 -5.22 4.52 -6.87
C ARG A 76 -4.50 3.71 -7.96
N PRO A 77 -3.96 4.31 -9.04
CA PRO A 77 -3.19 3.54 -10.03
C PRO A 77 -1.99 2.81 -9.43
N LEU A 78 -1.24 3.46 -8.53
CA LEU A 78 -0.08 2.88 -7.86
C LEU A 78 -0.50 1.81 -6.83
N LEU A 79 -1.54 2.09 -6.04
CA LEU A 79 -2.07 1.16 -5.04
C LEU A 79 -2.60 -0.13 -5.68
N GLU A 80 -3.28 -0.02 -6.82
CA GLU A 80 -3.83 -1.16 -7.57
C GLU A 80 -2.80 -1.81 -8.52
N GLY A 81 -1.55 -1.32 -8.57
CA GLY A 81 -0.50 -1.88 -9.43
C GLY A 81 -0.77 -1.73 -10.93
N ARG A 82 -1.40 -0.62 -11.33
CA ARG A 82 -1.68 -0.27 -12.74
C ARG A 82 -0.62 0.65 -13.37
N THR A 83 0.44 0.96 -12.62
CA THR A 83 1.59 1.78 -13.05
C THR A 83 2.69 0.95 -13.70
#